data_AF-Q9BJD1-F1
#
_entry.id   AF-Q9BJD1-F1
#
_cell.length_a   1.000
_cell.length_b   1.000
_cell.length_c   1.000
_cell.angle_alpha   90.00
_cell.angle_beta   90.00
_cell.angle_gamma   90.00
#
_symmetry.space_group_name_H-M   'P 1'
#
loop_
_entity.id
_entity.type
_entity.pdbx_description
1 polymer ?
#
loop_
_entity_poly.entity_id
_entity_poly.type
_entity_poly.pdbx_seq_one_letter_code
_entity_poly.pdbx_strand_id
1 'polypeptide(L)'
;LQAKASKLMRFAWVVLYCYHPDRPCRTLGEGMMNRQLKETHAQGPMSGPEFAGNIATCTLQGAETVTRVQPPATALTLSKDNLGVELHCAGTNNIAVPEGLQSVCRPNATSAALKERDGATKCQFGNATSSEGEEVTLQTLLEAGEHLKWQQKTGSKTAENGQKWTLNLATSDLPLQDTPFFVGCQKKDSTAAVSTATNSCKVPVHVEARPSAVAD
;
A
#
# COMPACT_ATOMS: atom_id res chain seq x y z
N LEU A 1 -39.96 -34.08 59.73
CA LEU A 1 -40.68 -35.17 59.04
C LEU A 1 -39.65 -36.09 58.38
N GLN A 2 -39.90 -37.41 58.49
CA GLN A 2 -39.27 -38.54 57.79
C GLN A 2 -39.27 -38.36 56.25
N ALA A 3 -38.54 -39.05 55.36
CA ALA A 3 -37.59 -40.19 55.39
C ALA A 3 -36.92 -40.36 53.99
N LYS A 4 -35.78 -41.10 53.97
CA LYS A 4 -35.28 -42.11 52.98
C LYS A 4 -35.22 -41.74 51.48
N ALA A 5 -34.09 -41.75 50.75
CA ALA A 5 -33.07 -42.79 50.44
C ALA A 5 -33.21 -43.40 49.02
N SER A 6 -32.09 -43.35 48.27
CA SER A 6 -31.52 -44.38 47.37
C SER A 6 -31.93 -44.56 45.88
N LYS A 7 -30.86 -44.54 45.06
CA LYS A 7 -30.49 -45.43 43.91
C LYS A 7 -31.18 -45.24 42.54
N LEU A 8 -30.39 -44.93 41.49
CA LEU A 8 -29.82 -45.91 40.54
C LEU A 8 -29.00 -45.26 39.41
N MET A 9 -27.91 -45.97 39.09
CA MET A 9 -26.90 -45.73 38.08
C MET A 9 -27.33 -46.39 36.75
N ARG A 10 -27.15 -45.75 35.59
CA ARG A 10 -27.04 -46.45 34.28
C ARG A 10 -26.13 -45.72 33.32
N PHE A 11 -24.92 -46.26 33.19
CA PHE A 11 -24.07 -46.14 32.00
C PHE A 11 -24.64 -47.05 30.90
N ALA A 12 -24.75 -46.55 29.67
CA ALA A 12 -24.91 -47.34 28.45
C ALA A 12 -24.28 -46.52 27.31
N TRP A 13 -23.00 -46.78 27.01
CA TRP A 13 -22.52 -47.63 25.91
C TRP A 13 -22.70 -46.99 24.52
N VAL A 14 -21.55 -46.52 24.00
CA VAL A 14 -21.27 -46.28 22.59
C VAL A 14 -21.52 -47.57 21.80
N VAL A 15 -22.41 -47.55 20.82
CA VAL A 15 -22.20 -48.20 19.51
C VAL A 15 -23.06 -47.46 18.46
N LEU A 16 -22.46 -46.58 17.66
CA LEU A 16 -23.10 -46.06 16.44
C LEU A 16 -22.74 -47.03 15.31
N TYR A 17 -23.65 -47.97 15.04
CA TYR A 17 -23.61 -48.84 13.87
C TYR A 17 -23.89 -48.00 12.61
N CYS A 18 -22.88 -47.78 11.78
CA CYS A 18 -23.06 -47.39 10.39
C CYS A 18 -23.47 -48.64 9.59
N TYR A 19 -24.76 -48.79 9.29
CA TYR A 19 -25.25 -49.79 8.32
C TYR A 19 -26.18 -49.11 7.32
N HIS A 20 -25.61 -48.51 6.28
CA HIS A 20 -26.32 -48.18 5.05
C HIS A 20 -25.37 -48.38 3.85
N PRO A 21 -25.71 -49.26 2.89
CA PRO A 21 -24.77 -49.73 1.88
C PRO A 21 -24.81 -48.91 0.59
N ASP A 22 -24.58 -47.57 0.63
CA ASP A 22 -24.37 -46.82 -0.63
C ASP A 22 -23.78 -45.39 -0.51
N ARG A 23 -22.86 -45.13 0.45
CA ARG A 23 -22.02 -43.91 0.39
C ARG A 23 -20.60 -44.18 0.85
N PRO A 24 -19.56 -43.78 0.09
CA PRO A 24 -18.19 -43.84 0.58
C PRO A 24 -18.03 -42.86 1.75
N CYS A 25 -17.65 -43.40 2.91
CA CYS A 25 -17.25 -42.62 4.07
C CYS A 25 -15.94 -41.92 3.70
N ARG A 26 -16.02 -40.64 3.32
CA ARG A 26 -14.82 -39.83 3.08
C ARG A 26 -14.02 -39.78 4.38
N THR A 27 -12.79 -40.28 4.27
CA THR A 27 -11.72 -40.17 5.25
C THR A 27 -11.68 -38.75 5.82
N LEU A 28 -11.61 -38.66 7.14
CA LEU A 28 -11.23 -37.45 7.87
C LEU A 28 -9.80 -37.10 7.43
N GLY A 29 -9.69 -36.33 6.35
CA GLY A 29 -8.45 -35.68 5.97
C GLY A 29 -8.26 -34.51 6.90
N GLU A 30 -7.20 -34.57 7.70
CA GLU A 30 -6.61 -33.43 8.38
C GLU A 30 -6.16 -32.43 7.29
N GLY A 31 -7.14 -31.65 6.82
CA GLY A 31 -6.93 -30.56 5.90
C GLY A 31 -6.32 -29.42 6.68
N MET A 32 -4.99 -29.40 6.73
CA MET A 32 -4.18 -28.19 6.84
C MET A 32 -4.85 -27.09 6.01
N MET A 33 -5.60 -26.23 6.70
CA MET A 33 -6.23 -25.07 6.11
C MET A 33 -5.09 -24.14 5.73
N ASN A 34 -4.62 -24.27 4.48
CA ASN A 34 -3.98 -23.19 3.77
C ASN A 34 -4.97 -22.05 3.81
N ARG A 35 -4.83 -21.20 4.83
CA ARG A 35 -5.44 -19.89 4.91
C ARG A 35 -4.77 -19.09 3.81
N GLN A 36 -5.18 -19.35 2.57
CA GLN A 36 -5.02 -18.41 1.50
C GLN A 36 -5.78 -17.18 1.99
N LEU A 37 -5.05 -16.22 2.56
CA LEU A 37 -5.54 -14.87 2.78
C LEU A 37 -5.90 -14.36 1.39
N LYS A 38 -7.11 -14.68 0.94
CA LYS A 38 -7.81 -13.82 0.01
C LYS A 38 -8.22 -12.66 0.90
N GLU A 39 -7.29 -11.72 1.08
CA GLU A 39 -7.58 -10.40 1.61
C GLU A 39 -8.75 -9.88 0.77
N THR A 40 -9.95 -10.08 1.29
CA THR A 40 -11.11 -9.37 0.80
C THR A 40 -10.98 -8.00 1.44
N HIS A 41 -9.97 -7.25 1.00
CA HIS A 41 -9.97 -5.81 1.18
C HIS A 41 -11.29 -5.36 0.57
N ALA A 42 -12.21 -4.89 1.43
CA ALA A 42 -13.41 -4.23 0.99
C ALA A 42 -12.97 -3.24 -0.08
N GLN A 43 -13.36 -3.47 -1.34
CA GLN A 43 -12.77 -2.76 -2.46
C GLN A 43 -13.12 -1.29 -2.31
N GLY A 44 -12.15 -0.53 -1.82
CA GLY A 44 -12.21 0.92 -1.81
C GLY A 44 -12.41 1.42 -3.22
N PRO A 45 -12.93 2.65 -3.41
CA PRO A 45 -13.00 3.22 -4.74
C PRO A 45 -11.60 3.42 -5.33
N MET A 46 -10.49 3.20 -4.61
CA MET A 46 -9.14 3.20 -5.17
C MET A 46 -8.50 1.80 -5.19
N SER A 47 -7.83 1.49 -6.30
CA SER A 47 -7.04 0.26 -6.53
C SER A 47 -5.58 0.60 -6.85
N GLY A 48 -4.68 -0.35 -6.63
CA GLY A 48 -3.24 -0.22 -6.87
C GLY A 48 -2.41 -0.06 -5.59
N PRO A 49 -1.10 0.25 -5.70
CA PRO A 49 -0.41 0.55 -6.96
C PRO A 49 -0.19 -0.67 -7.83
N GLU A 50 -0.44 -0.51 -9.13
CA GLU A 50 -0.02 -1.43 -10.17
C GLU A 50 1.31 -0.95 -10.74
N PHE A 51 2.34 -1.80 -10.71
CA PHE A 51 3.66 -1.47 -11.21
C PHE A 51 3.88 -2.08 -12.59
N ALA A 52 4.21 -1.23 -13.56
CA ALA A 52 4.57 -1.63 -14.92
C ALA A 52 5.90 -0.98 -15.30
N GLY A 53 7.01 -1.71 -15.08
CA GLY A 53 8.36 -1.15 -15.22
C GLY A 53 8.61 -0.04 -14.21
N ASN A 54 8.90 1.17 -14.70
CA ASN A 54 9.17 2.37 -13.90
C ASN A 54 7.93 3.24 -13.65
N ILE A 55 6.72 2.70 -13.90
CA ILE A 55 5.45 3.40 -13.73
C ILE A 55 4.64 2.74 -12.63
N ALA A 56 4.16 3.53 -11.67
CA ALA A 56 3.19 3.11 -10.66
C ALA A 56 1.83 3.78 -10.94
N THR A 57 0.78 2.97 -11.06
CA THR A 57 -0.58 3.44 -11.34
C THR A 57 -1.51 3.15 -10.17
N CYS A 58 -2.18 4.19 -9.69
CA CYS A 58 -3.27 4.12 -8.74
C CYS A 58 -4.57 4.52 -9.45
N THR A 59 -5.57 3.64 -9.44
CA THR A 59 -6.78 3.81 -10.24
C THR A 59 -7.99 4.03 -9.35
N LEU A 60 -8.69 5.15 -9.54
CA LEU A 60 -10.00 5.35 -8.96
C LEU A 60 -11.06 4.59 -9.79
N GLN A 61 -11.92 3.80 -9.15
CA GLN A 61 -12.97 2.98 -9.76
C GLN A 61 -13.76 3.81 -10.79
N GLY A 62 -13.96 3.23 -11.98
CA GLY A 62 -14.55 3.91 -13.14
C GLY A 62 -13.53 4.38 -14.18
N ALA A 63 -12.22 4.33 -13.89
CA ALA A 63 -11.18 4.49 -14.90
C ALA A 63 -10.90 3.17 -15.65
N GLU A 64 -10.50 3.26 -16.92
CA GLU A 64 -10.05 2.11 -17.71
C GLU A 64 -8.81 1.48 -17.08
N THR A 65 -8.84 0.16 -16.90
CA THR A 65 -7.72 -0.59 -16.31
C THR A 65 -6.71 -0.97 -17.39
N VAL A 66 -5.43 -0.78 -17.11
CA VAL A 66 -4.35 -1.19 -18.02
C VAL A 66 -3.73 -2.47 -17.47
N THR A 67 -4.19 -3.62 -17.95
CA THR A 67 -3.62 -4.91 -17.53
C THR A 67 -2.34 -5.19 -18.32
N ARG A 68 -1.18 -5.15 -17.66
CA ARG A 68 0.09 -5.68 -18.21
C ARG A 68 0.64 -6.77 -17.29
N VAL A 69 0.95 -7.93 -17.89
CA VAL A 69 1.57 -9.06 -17.19
C VAL A 69 3.08 -8.80 -17.10
N GLN A 70 3.51 -8.18 -16.00
CA GLN A 70 4.91 -8.16 -15.56
C GLN A 70 4.99 -8.76 -14.15
N PRO A 71 6.16 -9.26 -13.70
CA PRO A 71 6.34 -9.66 -12.32
C PRO A 71 5.90 -8.50 -11.41
N PRO A 72 5.13 -8.75 -10.34
CA PRO A 72 4.64 -7.67 -9.49
C PRO A 72 5.81 -7.04 -8.76
N ALA A 73 6.30 -5.92 -9.28
CA ALA A 73 7.16 -5.03 -8.51
C ALA A 73 6.34 -4.54 -7.29
N THR A 74 7.01 -4.31 -6.17
CA THR A 74 6.36 -3.81 -4.94
C THR A 74 6.66 -2.34 -4.67
N ALA A 75 7.54 -1.73 -5.47
CA ALA A 75 8.00 -0.36 -5.35
C ALA A 75 8.48 0.18 -6.70
N LEU A 76 8.51 1.50 -6.84
CA LEU A 76 9.31 2.17 -7.86
C LEU A 76 10.77 2.17 -7.41
N THR A 77 11.70 1.75 -8.28
CA THR A 77 13.13 1.76 -7.97
C THR A 77 13.87 2.72 -8.90
N LEU A 78 14.58 3.68 -8.32
CA LEU A 78 15.56 4.52 -9.00
C LEU A 78 16.97 4.03 -8.71
N SER A 79 17.78 3.87 -9.75
CA SER A 79 19.16 3.41 -9.65
C SER A 79 20.00 4.00 -10.77
N LYS A 80 21.29 3.66 -10.82
CA LYS A 80 22.19 4.06 -11.91
C LYS A 80 21.68 3.64 -13.29
N ASP A 81 21.01 2.48 -13.38
CA ASP A 81 20.49 1.95 -14.64
C ASP A 81 19.04 2.40 -14.92
N ASN A 82 18.34 2.93 -13.91
CA ASN A 82 16.99 3.45 -14.04
C ASN A 82 16.81 4.78 -13.29
N LEU A 83 17.07 5.89 -13.98
CA LEU A 83 17.08 7.23 -13.38
C LEU A 83 15.73 7.96 -13.44
N GLY A 84 14.67 7.35 -13.99
CA GLY A 84 13.40 8.01 -14.22
C GLY A 84 12.20 7.13 -13.86
N VAL A 85 11.25 7.67 -13.11
CA VAL A 85 10.01 6.98 -12.72
C VAL A 85 8.78 7.85 -12.88
N GLU A 86 7.61 7.22 -12.93
CA GLU A 86 6.33 7.90 -13.05
C GLU A 86 5.29 7.43 -12.02
N LEU A 87 4.48 8.38 -11.55
CA LEU A 87 3.30 8.16 -10.74
C LEU A 87 2.06 8.57 -11.53
N HIS A 88 1.11 7.67 -11.69
CA HIS A 88 -0.15 7.90 -12.39
C HIS A 88 -1.31 7.77 -11.40
N CYS A 89 -1.93 8.89 -11.05
CA CYS A 89 -3.18 8.95 -10.32
C CYS A 89 -4.32 8.96 -11.34
N ALA A 90 -4.79 7.78 -11.76
CA ALA A 90 -5.80 7.64 -12.81
C ALA A 90 -7.23 7.80 -12.27
N GLY A 91 -8.09 8.41 -13.07
CA GLY A 91 -9.50 8.63 -12.75
C GLY A 91 -9.80 10.05 -12.27
N THR A 92 -11.05 10.47 -12.44
CA THR A 92 -11.50 11.82 -12.14
C THR A 92 -11.31 12.18 -10.67
N ASN A 93 -10.75 13.37 -10.45
CA ASN A 93 -10.40 13.92 -9.15
C ASN A 93 -9.37 13.10 -8.38
N ASN A 94 -8.57 12.25 -9.02
CA ASN A 94 -7.48 11.54 -8.38
C ASN A 94 -6.21 12.42 -8.33
N ILE A 95 -5.79 12.84 -7.15
CA ILE A 95 -4.68 13.78 -6.93
C ILE A 95 -3.53 13.12 -6.19
N ALA A 96 -2.31 13.64 -6.40
CA ALA A 96 -1.12 13.14 -5.72
C ALA A 96 -1.03 13.59 -4.25
N VAL A 97 -0.34 12.78 -3.45
CA VAL A 97 -0.07 12.99 -2.02
C VAL A 97 1.44 12.83 -1.77
N PRO A 98 2.12 13.84 -1.18
CA PRO A 98 1.63 15.19 -0.85
C PRO A 98 1.09 15.98 -2.06
N GLU A 99 0.17 16.91 -1.83
CA GLU A 99 -0.40 17.71 -2.91
C GLU A 99 0.71 18.50 -3.64
N GLY A 100 0.71 18.40 -4.97
CA GLY A 100 1.70 19.05 -5.83
C GLY A 100 3.10 18.42 -5.81
N LEU A 101 3.34 17.39 -4.99
CA LEU A 101 4.61 16.66 -4.86
C LEU A 101 5.87 17.56 -4.75
N GLN A 102 5.73 18.72 -4.09
CA GLN A 102 6.87 19.56 -3.71
C GLN A 102 7.74 18.90 -2.62
N SER A 103 7.14 17.95 -1.91
CA SER A 103 7.72 17.15 -0.85
C SER A 103 7.31 15.68 -1.02
N VAL A 104 7.98 14.82 -0.28
CA VAL A 104 7.74 13.38 -0.21
C VAL A 104 7.63 12.93 1.25
N CYS A 105 7.20 11.70 1.46
CA CYS A 105 7.03 11.14 2.79
C CYS A 105 8.20 10.22 3.14
N ARG A 106 8.99 10.62 4.13
CA ARG A 106 10.00 9.76 4.75
C ARG A 106 9.32 8.82 5.74
N PRO A 107 9.53 7.49 5.63
CA PRO A 107 9.01 6.55 6.62
C PRO A 107 9.65 6.83 7.99
N ASN A 108 8.83 6.97 9.02
CA ASN A 108 9.31 7.10 10.40
C ASN A 108 9.56 5.72 11.01
N ALA A 109 10.65 5.57 11.78
CA ALA A 109 10.90 4.36 12.57
C ALA A 109 9.94 4.22 13.76
N THR A 110 9.30 5.31 14.21
CA THR A 110 8.33 5.31 15.31
C THR A 110 7.36 6.49 15.18
N SER A 111 6.08 6.18 15.04
CA SER A 111 4.95 7.13 14.90
C SER A 111 4.78 8.12 16.07
N ALA A 112 5.50 7.94 17.18
CA ALA A 112 5.43 8.78 18.37
C ALA A 112 6.26 10.08 18.30
N ALA A 113 7.17 10.22 17.33
CA ALA A 113 8.01 11.41 17.18
C ALA A 113 7.31 12.56 16.42
N LEU A 114 6.18 12.27 15.76
CA LEU A 114 5.36 13.26 15.08
C LEU A 114 4.42 13.94 16.08
N LYS A 115 4.99 14.65 17.06
CA LYS A 115 4.21 15.60 17.85
C LYS A 115 3.85 16.76 16.92
N GLU A 116 2.59 16.79 16.49
CA GLU A 116 1.79 17.96 16.10
C GLU A 116 2.65 19.22 15.88
N ARG A 117 3.42 19.23 14.79
CA ARG A 117 3.88 20.48 14.20
C ARG A 117 2.68 20.98 13.42
N ASP A 118 2.01 21.98 13.99
CA ASP A 118 0.92 22.76 13.40
C ASP A 118 1.00 22.79 11.86
N GLY A 119 0.07 22.06 11.22
CA GLY A 119 0.01 21.92 9.77
C GLY A 119 -0.40 20.49 9.40
N ALA A 120 -1.62 20.35 8.87
CA ALA A 120 -2.19 19.09 8.40
C ALA A 120 -1.13 18.21 7.72
N THR A 121 -0.88 17.04 8.29
CA THR A 121 0.27 16.24 7.90
C THR A 121 0.07 15.69 6.50
N LYS A 122 0.79 16.23 5.52
CA LYS A 122 0.58 15.92 4.09
C LYS A 122 0.90 14.46 3.71
N CYS A 123 1.50 13.71 4.64
CA CYS A 123 1.78 12.28 4.55
C CYS A 123 0.70 11.44 5.23
N GLN A 124 -0.57 11.80 5.03
CA GLN A 124 -1.73 11.09 5.54
C GLN A 124 -2.48 10.49 4.37
N PHE A 125 -2.66 9.17 4.35
CA PHE A 125 -3.37 8.47 3.28
C PHE A 125 -4.69 7.92 3.82
N GLY A 126 -5.78 8.20 3.11
CA GLY A 126 -7.10 7.66 3.42
C GLY A 126 -7.60 8.15 4.79
N ASN A 127 -8.12 7.23 5.62
CA ASN A 127 -8.65 7.57 6.95
C ASN A 127 -7.60 7.48 8.06
N ALA A 128 -6.31 7.50 7.74
CA ALA A 128 -5.26 7.50 8.75
C ALA A 128 -5.48 8.67 9.71
N THR A 129 -5.54 8.40 11.02
CA THR A 129 -5.78 9.41 12.06
C THR A 129 -4.51 10.17 12.45
N SER A 130 -3.37 9.74 11.92
CA SER A 130 -2.04 10.30 12.14
C SER A 130 -1.25 10.21 10.85
N SER A 131 -0.24 11.07 10.71
CA SER A 131 0.68 10.94 9.58
C SER A 131 1.42 9.61 9.59
N GLU A 132 1.60 9.05 8.41
CA GLU A 132 2.29 7.79 8.21
C GLU A 132 3.79 7.98 7.92
N GLY A 133 4.24 9.23 7.86
CA GLY A 133 5.63 9.60 7.57
C GLY A 133 5.88 11.08 7.85
N GLU A 134 7.15 11.47 7.78
CA GLU A 134 7.56 12.86 7.88
C GLU A 134 7.62 13.48 6.48
N GLU A 135 7.06 14.68 6.32
CA GLU A 135 7.18 15.44 5.08
C GLU A 135 8.60 16.01 4.94
N VAL A 136 9.27 15.69 3.83
CA VAL A 136 10.64 16.16 3.54
C VAL A 136 10.80 16.46 2.05
N THR A 137 11.69 17.37 1.67
CA THR A 137 12.02 17.59 0.25
C THR A 137 12.94 16.48 -0.26
N LEU A 138 12.91 16.21 -1.57
CA LEU A 138 13.83 15.25 -2.19
C LEU A 138 15.29 15.67 -2.04
N GLN A 139 15.55 16.98 -2.10
CA GLN A 139 16.88 17.55 -1.87
C GLN A 139 17.44 17.16 -0.50
N THR A 140 16.67 17.40 0.56
CA THR A 140 17.08 17.07 1.93
C THR A 140 17.16 15.57 2.16
N LEU A 141 16.24 14.81 1.56
CA LEU A 141 16.20 13.36 1.73
C LEU A 141 17.38 12.64 1.05
N LEU A 142 17.73 13.04 -0.16
CA LEU A 142 18.78 12.41 -0.97
C LEU A 142 20.14 13.11 -0.85
N GLU A 143 20.22 14.18 -0.04
CA GLU A 143 21.40 15.03 0.11
C GLU A 143 21.94 15.55 -1.24
N ALA A 144 21.02 15.95 -2.11
CA ALA A 144 21.30 16.28 -3.52
C ALA A 144 20.92 17.74 -3.87
N GLY A 145 20.90 18.09 -5.17
CA GLY A 145 20.65 19.46 -5.63
C GLY A 145 19.17 19.90 -5.58
N GLU A 146 18.93 21.21 -5.54
CA GLU A 146 17.58 21.83 -5.50
C GLU A 146 16.73 21.59 -6.76
N HIS A 147 17.34 21.11 -7.85
CA HIS A 147 16.63 20.80 -9.09
C HIS A 147 15.72 19.57 -8.97
N LEU A 148 15.90 18.75 -7.93
CA LEU A 148 15.17 17.50 -7.72
C LEU A 148 13.75 17.72 -7.20
N LYS A 149 12.80 17.55 -8.11
CA LYS A 149 11.36 17.62 -7.82
C LYS A 149 10.57 16.75 -8.78
N TRP A 150 9.42 16.28 -8.31
CA TRP A 150 8.41 15.71 -9.18
C TRP A 150 7.88 16.78 -10.13
N GLN A 151 7.67 16.40 -11.38
CA GLN A 151 7.16 17.27 -12.43
C GLN A 151 5.85 16.72 -12.94
N GLN A 152 4.81 17.54 -12.95
CA GLN A 152 3.53 17.17 -13.52
C GLN A 152 3.63 17.15 -15.05
N LYS A 153 3.22 16.06 -15.71
CA LYS A 153 3.23 15.98 -17.17
C LYS A 153 2.25 16.98 -17.78
N THR A 154 2.68 17.68 -18.83
CA THR A 154 1.85 18.61 -19.61
C THR A 154 0.58 17.91 -20.11
N GLY A 155 -0.59 18.51 -19.85
CA GLY A 155 -1.90 17.94 -20.19
C GLY A 155 -2.66 17.31 -19.03
N SER A 156 -1.99 16.99 -17.91
CA SER A 156 -2.63 16.45 -16.70
C SER A 156 -2.84 17.50 -15.60
N LYS A 157 -2.88 18.80 -15.95
CA LYS A 157 -2.94 19.91 -14.99
C LYS A 157 -4.23 19.94 -14.17
N THR A 158 -5.34 19.48 -14.74
CA THR A 158 -6.63 19.41 -14.07
C THR A 158 -6.85 18.02 -13.49
N ALA A 159 -7.40 17.96 -12.27
CA ALA A 159 -7.71 16.70 -11.61
C ALA A 159 -8.86 15.94 -12.31
N GLU A 160 -9.57 16.56 -13.26
CA GLU A 160 -10.75 16.00 -13.94
C GLU A 160 -10.48 14.66 -14.63
N ASN A 161 -9.25 14.42 -15.10
CA ASN A 161 -8.84 13.15 -15.72
C ASN A 161 -7.74 12.42 -14.93
N GLY A 162 -7.50 12.86 -13.68
CA GLY A 162 -6.38 12.39 -12.87
C GLY A 162 -5.06 13.08 -13.21
N GLN A 163 -4.01 12.75 -12.45
CA GLN A 163 -2.70 13.39 -12.53
C GLN A 163 -1.60 12.41 -12.90
N LYS A 164 -0.60 12.89 -13.65
CA LYS A 164 0.61 12.14 -13.99
C LYS A 164 1.84 12.94 -13.62
N TRP A 165 2.76 12.30 -12.93
CA TRP A 165 3.97 12.89 -12.39
C TRP A 165 5.19 12.10 -12.81
N THR A 166 6.30 12.79 -13.03
CA THR A 166 7.59 12.18 -13.37
C THR A 166 8.66 12.69 -12.44
N LEU A 167 9.53 11.80 -11.99
CA LEU A 167 10.75 12.11 -11.27
C LEU A 167 11.93 11.60 -12.09
N ASN A 168 12.90 12.47 -12.35
CA ASN A 168 14.17 12.11 -12.99
C ASN A 168 15.32 12.53 -12.09
N LEU A 169 16.29 11.66 -11.92
CA LEU A 169 17.54 11.90 -11.21
C LEU A 169 18.69 11.97 -12.20
N ALA A 170 19.72 12.76 -11.91
CA ALA A 170 21.04 12.52 -12.47
C ALA A 170 21.78 11.46 -11.65
N THR A 171 22.82 10.84 -12.20
CA THR A 171 23.65 9.90 -11.44
C THR A 171 24.29 10.54 -10.20
N SER A 172 24.55 11.85 -10.24
CA SER A 172 25.07 12.64 -9.10
C SER A 172 24.04 12.85 -7.99
N ASP A 173 22.76 12.64 -8.28
CA ASP A 173 21.64 12.81 -7.35
C ASP A 173 21.31 11.52 -6.58
N LEU A 174 21.93 10.40 -6.95
CA LEU A 174 21.78 9.14 -6.23
C LEU A 174 22.39 9.28 -4.82
N PRO A 175 21.70 8.84 -3.77
CA PRO A 175 22.16 9.00 -2.40
C PRO A 175 23.41 8.17 -2.12
N LEU A 176 24.08 8.42 -0.98
CA LEU A 176 25.20 7.59 -0.52
C LEU A 176 24.75 6.24 0.07
N GLN A 177 23.49 6.16 0.51
CA GLN A 177 22.86 4.97 1.09
C GLN A 177 21.49 4.77 0.46
N ASP A 178 21.04 3.52 0.43
CA ASP A 178 19.70 3.18 -0.05
C ASP A 178 18.64 3.95 0.73
N THR A 179 17.88 4.79 0.02
CA THR A 179 16.97 5.75 0.66
C THR A 179 15.53 5.48 0.23
N PRO A 180 14.67 5.01 1.15
CA PRO A 180 13.25 4.82 0.89
C PRO A 180 12.46 6.10 1.15
N PHE A 181 11.43 6.33 0.34
CA PHE A 181 10.34 7.26 0.63
C PHE A 181 9.04 6.73 0.05
N PHE A 182 7.96 7.45 0.27
CA PHE A 182 6.71 7.15 -0.40
C PHE A 182 5.96 8.42 -0.79
N VAL A 183 5.11 8.26 -1.78
CA VAL A 183 4.11 9.22 -2.25
C VAL A 183 2.82 8.45 -2.48
N GLY A 184 1.83 9.05 -3.12
CA GLY A 184 0.75 8.27 -3.69
C GLY A 184 -0.37 9.13 -4.22
N CYS A 185 -1.56 8.57 -4.21
CA CYS A 185 -2.75 9.17 -4.79
C CYS A 185 -3.93 9.10 -3.82
N GLN A 186 -4.83 10.07 -3.92
CA GLN A 186 -6.10 10.06 -3.20
C GLN A 186 -7.18 10.82 -3.98
N LYS A 187 -8.44 10.47 -3.75
CA LYS A 187 -9.56 11.23 -4.30
C LYS A 187 -9.61 12.63 -3.66
N LYS A 188 -9.66 13.68 -4.48
CA LYS A 188 -9.93 15.07 -4.07
C LYS A 188 -11.27 15.10 -3.31
N ASP A 189 -11.29 15.83 -2.19
CA ASP A 189 -12.43 15.92 -1.26
C ASP A 189 -12.75 14.66 -0.46
N SER A 190 -11.84 13.68 -0.39
CA SER A 190 -11.93 12.58 0.58
C SER A 190 -11.71 13.12 2.00
N THR A 191 -12.76 13.63 2.63
CA THR A 191 -12.76 13.92 4.06
C THR A 191 -12.73 12.61 4.85
N ALA A 192 -11.95 12.57 5.93
CA ALA A 192 -11.72 11.41 6.80
C ALA A 192 -12.97 10.82 7.50
N ALA A 193 -14.17 11.31 7.16
CA ALA A 193 -15.38 11.12 7.96
C ALA A 193 -16.44 10.17 7.36
N VAL A 194 -16.37 9.73 6.10
CA VAL A 194 -17.53 9.03 5.48
C VAL A 194 -17.17 7.83 4.59
N SER A 195 -16.05 7.14 4.78
CA SER A 195 -15.81 5.90 4.02
C SER A 195 -14.90 4.94 4.75
N THR A 196 -15.39 3.76 5.14
CA THR A 196 -14.57 2.59 5.48
C THR A 196 -13.80 2.01 4.28
N ALA A 197 -13.89 2.67 3.13
CA ALA A 197 -13.36 2.29 1.84
C ALA A 197 -12.01 3.00 1.62
N THR A 198 -11.00 2.28 1.14
CA THR A 198 -9.67 2.82 0.85
C THR A 198 -9.73 3.82 -0.32
N ASN A 199 -9.77 5.12 0.00
CA ASN A 199 -9.82 6.23 -0.97
C ASN A 199 -8.43 6.71 -1.42
N SER A 200 -7.38 5.99 -1.02
CA SER A 200 -5.98 6.35 -1.22
C SER A 200 -5.16 5.15 -1.68
N CYS A 201 -4.02 5.44 -2.29
CA CYS A 201 -3.09 4.45 -2.80
C CYS A 201 -1.69 4.93 -2.47
N LYS A 202 -0.96 4.17 -1.66
CA LYS A 202 0.42 4.48 -1.27
C LYS A 202 1.39 3.82 -2.23
N VAL A 203 2.37 4.57 -2.69
CA VAL A 203 3.40 4.13 -3.63
C VAL A 203 4.77 4.22 -2.97
N PRO A 204 5.35 3.08 -2.56
CA PRO A 204 6.72 3.02 -2.12
C PRO A 204 7.69 3.35 -3.25
N VAL A 205 8.72 4.14 -2.93
CA VAL A 205 9.81 4.48 -3.83
C VAL A 205 11.13 4.18 -3.14
N HIS A 206 12.01 3.48 -3.84
CA HIS A 206 13.35 3.14 -3.39
C HIS A 206 14.37 3.81 -4.29
N VAL A 207 15.36 4.47 -3.69
CA VAL A 207 16.50 5.03 -4.42
C VAL A 207 17.75 4.29 -3.98
N GLU A 208 18.36 3.55 -4.90
CA GLU A 208 19.60 2.82 -4.65
C GLU A 208 20.78 3.77 -4.48
N ALA A 209 21.69 3.40 -3.59
CA ALA A 209 22.92 4.12 -3.36
C ALA A 209 23.77 4.21 -4.64
N ARG A 210 24.47 5.34 -4.80
CA ARG A 210 25.45 5.46 -5.88
C ARG A 210 26.56 4.42 -5.69
N PRO A 211 27.08 3.81 -6.77
CA PRO A 211 28.23 2.94 -6.66
C PRO A 211 29.42 3.73 -6.11
N SER A 212 30.15 3.13 -5.18
CA SER A 212 31.35 3.73 -4.62
C SER A 212 32.36 3.99 -5.74
N ALA A 213 32.78 5.24 -5.88
CA ALA A 213 33.90 5.59 -6.74
C ALA A 213 35.19 5.46 -5.91
N VAL A 214 36.09 4.57 -6.31
CA VAL A 214 37.48 4.63 -5.86
C VAL A 214 38.16 5.62 -6.80
N ALA A 215 38.63 6.75 -6.26
CA ALA A 215 39.55 7.61 -7.01
C ALA A 215 40.89 6.87 -7.10
N ASP A 216 41.40 6.69 -8.32
CA ASP A 216 42.77 6.22 -8.60
C ASP A 216 43.79 7.32 -8.28
#